data_AF-A0A1F8LTT9-F1
#
_entry.id   AF-A0A1F8LTT9-F1
#
_cell.length_a   1.000
_cell.length_b   1.000
_cell.length_c   1.000
_cell.angle_alpha   90.00
_cell.angle_beta   90.00
_cell.angle_gamma   90.00
#
_symmetry.space_group_name_H-M   'P 1'
#
loop_
_entity.id
_entity.type
_entity.pdbx_description
1 polymer ?
#
loop_
_entity_poly.entity_id
_entity_poly.type
_entity_poly.pdbx_seq_one_letter_code
_entity_poly.pdbx_strand_id
1 'polypeptide(L)'
;MENMEIWDALKQPPSWALKEIEGGRLKGKTAINPQWRYQAITEHFGPCGVGWKYEVVNKWTEDANEGQVVACVDINFYFKHDGEWSDPIPSTGGAMLVEQERNGLHVNDEAYKMALTDALSAAMKMIGVASDIYADLWDGQKYREIEKKSAGGGKQTKQVEGFDMDWLKTSMTERGIKGIDLMAWIKATMNIDKPTITDAVLKMNSFQRQELVKYVQNKATVV
;
A
#
# COMPACT_ATOMS: atom_id res chain seq x y z
N MET A 1 22.73 -7.08 6.90
CA MET A 1 21.34 -6.58 6.87
C MET A 1 20.44 -7.65 7.46
N GLU A 2 19.33 -7.26 8.06
CA GLU A 2 18.35 -8.16 8.67
C GLU A 2 17.49 -8.81 7.58
N ASN A 3 17.26 -10.13 7.66
CA ASN A 3 16.53 -10.89 6.62
C ASN A 3 15.09 -10.39 6.36
N MET A 4 14.53 -9.61 7.29
CA MET A 4 13.15 -9.14 7.26
C MET A 4 12.99 -7.71 6.72
N GLU A 5 14.07 -7.04 6.32
CA GLU A 5 14.05 -5.61 5.98
C GLU A 5 13.02 -5.25 4.91
N ILE A 6 13.03 -5.97 3.77
CA ILE A 6 12.08 -5.75 2.66
C ILE A 6 10.65 -6.05 3.12
N TRP A 7 10.47 -7.17 3.82
CA TRP A 7 9.17 -7.64 4.26
C TRP A 7 8.51 -6.64 5.22
N ASP A 8 9.25 -6.19 6.22
CA ASP A 8 8.77 -5.25 7.23
C ASP A 8 8.46 -3.86 6.64
N ALA A 9 9.17 -3.45 5.58
CA ALA A 9 8.90 -2.21 4.88
C ALA A 9 7.60 -2.24 4.05
N LEU A 10 7.18 -3.42 3.56
CA LEU A 10 6.11 -3.56 2.57
C LEU A 10 4.83 -4.21 3.12
N LYS A 11 4.87 -4.83 4.31
CA LYS A 11 3.78 -5.61 4.91
C LYS A 11 2.47 -4.88 5.18
N GLN A 12 2.52 -3.58 5.45
CA GLN A 12 1.35 -2.78 5.86
C GLN A 12 1.02 -1.68 4.85
N PRO A 13 -0.09 -1.81 4.11
CA PRO A 13 -0.58 -0.73 3.27
C PRO A 13 -1.16 0.41 4.11
N PRO A 14 -1.04 1.67 3.65
CA PRO A 14 -1.70 2.80 4.26
C PRO A 14 -3.21 2.68 4.09
N SER A 15 -3.98 3.30 5.00
CA SER A 15 -5.44 3.19 5.02
C SER A 15 -6.13 3.60 3.72
N TRP A 16 -5.62 4.62 3.01
CA TRP A 16 -6.16 5.06 1.72
C TRP A 16 -6.06 3.99 0.62
N ALA A 17 -5.10 3.07 0.74
CA ALA A 17 -4.92 1.97 -0.18
C ALA A 17 -5.87 0.80 0.14
N LEU A 18 -6.68 0.88 1.19
CA LEU A 18 -7.55 -0.19 1.65
C LEU A 18 -9.02 0.18 1.45
N LYS A 19 -9.79 -0.74 0.86
CA LYS A 19 -11.24 -0.63 0.74
C LYS A 19 -11.89 -1.91 1.22
N GLU A 20 -13.00 -1.79 1.94
CA GLU A 20 -13.77 -2.99 2.29
C GLU A 20 -14.55 -3.47 1.08
N ILE A 21 -14.60 -4.79 0.90
CA ILE A 21 -15.38 -5.43 -0.15
C ILE A 21 -16.82 -5.56 0.37
N GLU A 22 -17.76 -4.90 -0.28
CA GLU A 22 -19.15 -4.81 0.19
C GLU A 22 -20.06 -5.92 -0.38
N GLY A 23 -19.62 -6.61 -1.43
CA GLY A 23 -20.43 -7.55 -2.20
C GLY A 23 -19.69 -8.82 -2.60
N GLY A 24 -20.47 -9.83 -3.02
CA GLY A 24 -19.95 -11.11 -3.46
C GLY A 24 -19.39 -11.99 -2.32
N ARG A 25 -18.65 -13.03 -2.71
CA ARG A 25 -18.10 -14.05 -1.79
C ARG A 25 -17.05 -13.51 -0.83
N LEU A 26 -16.40 -12.40 -1.19
CA LEU A 26 -15.34 -11.76 -0.40
C LEU A 26 -15.87 -10.61 0.46
N LYS A 27 -17.20 -10.49 0.64
CA LYS A 27 -17.80 -9.46 1.48
C LYS A 27 -17.19 -9.44 2.89
N GLY A 28 -16.81 -8.25 3.36
CA GLY A 28 -16.17 -8.02 4.65
C GLY A 28 -14.65 -8.24 4.65
N LYS A 29 -14.05 -8.69 3.53
CA LYS A 29 -12.59 -8.70 3.36
C LYS A 29 -12.09 -7.35 2.82
N THR A 30 -10.77 -7.17 2.86
CA THR A 30 -10.11 -5.92 2.45
C THR A 30 -9.51 -6.05 1.06
N ALA A 31 -9.97 -5.19 0.15
CA ALA A 31 -9.33 -4.96 -1.14
C ALA A 31 -8.17 -3.96 -0.97
N ILE A 32 -7.07 -4.22 -1.67
CA ILE A 32 -5.89 -3.36 -1.70
C ILE A 32 -5.83 -2.67 -3.07
N ASN A 33 -5.57 -1.36 -3.07
CA ASN A 33 -5.40 -0.58 -4.27
C ASN A 33 -4.17 -1.06 -5.06
N PRO A 34 -4.32 -1.53 -6.32
CA PRO A 34 -3.20 -2.01 -7.11
C PRO A 34 -2.11 -0.96 -7.35
N GLN A 35 -2.48 0.31 -7.49
CA GLN A 35 -1.51 1.40 -7.72
C GLN A 35 -0.60 1.61 -6.52
N TRP A 36 -1.11 1.40 -5.31
CA TRP A 36 -0.26 1.45 -4.11
C TRP A 36 0.81 0.36 -4.13
N ARG A 37 0.51 -0.85 -4.61
CA ARG A 37 1.51 -1.94 -4.70
C ARG A 37 2.67 -1.53 -5.61
N TYR A 38 2.36 -0.96 -6.77
CA TYR A 38 3.39 -0.47 -7.70
C TYR A 38 4.18 0.70 -7.11
N GLN A 39 3.50 1.61 -6.42
CA GLN A 39 4.15 2.71 -5.72
C GLN A 39 5.11 2.20 -4.63
N ALA A 40 4.66 1.29 -3.76
CA ALA A 40 5.45 0.77 -2.65
C ALA A 40 6.72 0.05 -3.11
N ILE A 41 6.60 -0.79 -4.14
CA ILE A 41 7.77 -1.46 -4.74
C ILE A 41 8.68 -0.46 -5.44
N THR A 42 8.11 0.54 -6.11
CA THR A 42 8.92 1.59 -6.76
C THR A 42 9.64 2.46 -5.74
N GLU A 43 9.03 2.77 -4.60
CA GLU A 43 9.64 3.49 -3.48
C GLU A 43 10.79 2.68 -2.87
N HIS A 44 10.64 1.35 -2.78
CA HIS A 44 11.64 0.49 -2.14
C HIS A 44 12.80 0.12 -3.07
N PHE A 45 12.52 -0.27 -4.31
CA PHE A 45 13.53 -0.79 -5.24
C PHE A 45 13.94 0.20 -6.34
N GLY A 46 13.13 1.22 -6.61
CA GLY A 46 13.29 2.16 -7.73
C GLY A 46 12.34 1.87 -8.90
N PRO A 47 12.45 2.61 -10.03
CA PRO A 47 11.52 2.50 -11.15
C PRO A 47 11.42 1.08 -11.74
N CYS A 48 10.25 0.74 -12.28
CA CYS A 48 10.06 -0.49 -13.05
C CYS A 48 10.98 -0.50 -14.28
N GLY A 49 11.62 -1.63 -14.56
CA GLY A 49 12.70 -1.79 -15.54
C GLY A 49 14.11 -1.51 -14.97
N VAL A 50 14.23 -0.91 -13.78
CA VAL A 50 15.51 -0.55 -13.16
C VAL A 50 15.70 -1.26 -11.82
N GLY A 51 14.78 -1.05 -10.89
CA GLY A 51 14.80 -1.62 -9.54
C GLY A 51 14.00 -2.90 -9.39
N TRP A 52 12.93 -3.00 -10.17
CA TRP A 52 12.09 -4.18 -10.27
C TRP A 52 11.60 -4.30 -11.70
N LYS A 53 11.18 -5.48 -12.12
CA LYS A 53 10.62 -5.72 -13.45
C LYS A 53 9.76 -6.97 -13.43
N TYR A 54 9.06 -7.20 -14.51
CA TYR A 54 8.37 -8.46 -14.74
C TYR A 54 8.43 -8.82 -16.22
N GLU A 55 8.23 -10.09 -16.49
CA GLU A 55 8.06 -10.66 -17.82
C GLU A 55 6.69 -11.34 -17.86
N VAL A 56 5.95 -11.13 -18.95
CA VAL A 56 4.77 -11.93 -19.26
C VAL A 56 5.25 -13.20 -19.95
N VAL A 57 5.04 -14.34 -19.30
CA VAL A 57 5.49 -15.66 -19.80
C VAL A 57 4.43 -16.28 -20.69
N ASN A 58 3.16 -16.17 -20.30
CA ASN A 58 2.04 -16.76 -21.04
C ASN A 58 0.77 -15.92 -20.91
N LYS A 59 -0.09 -16.01 -21.93
CA LYS A 59 -1.45 -15.43 -21.95
C LYS A 59 -2.37 -16.37 -22.69
N TRP A 60 -3.45 -16.78 -22.03
CA TRP A 60 -4.43 -17.69 -22.62
C TRP A 60 -5.82 -17.44 -22.04
N THR A 61 -6.78 -18.19 -22.53
CA THR A 61 -8.15 -18.24 -21.99
C THR A 61 -8.48 -19.65 -21.58
N GLU A 62 -9.24 -19.80 -20.50
CA GLU A 62 -9.83 -21.06 -20.07
C GLU A 62 -11.35 -20.94 -20.10
N ASP A 63 -12.00 -21.95 -20.68
CA ASP A 63 -13.46 -22.05 -20.62
C ASP A 63 -13.88 -22.34 -19.18
N ALA A 64 -14.83 -21.56 -18.67
CA ALA A 64 -15.49 -21.79 -17.40
C ALA A 64 -16.91 -22.32 -17.63
N ASN A 65 -17.70 -22.40 -16.55
CA ASN A 65 -19.06 -22.90 -16.62
C ASN A 65 -19.98 -21.91 -17.36
N GLU A 66 -21.07 -22.42 -17.93
CA GLU A 66 -22.19 -21.60 -18.43
C GLU A 66 -21.78 -20.57 -19.51
N GLY A 67 -20.77 -20.88 -20.32
CA GLY A 67 -20.30 -20.01 -21.40
C GLY A 67 -19.44 -18.83 -20.93
N GLN A 68 -19.06 -18.82 -19.66
CA GLN A 68 -18.08 -17.88 -19.11
C GLN A 68 -16.66 -18.27 -19.53
N VAL A 69 -15.76 -17.30 -19.57
CA VAL A 69 -14.36 -17.49 -19.98
C VAL A 69 -13.45 -16.70 -19.05
N VAL A 70 -12.35 -17.30 -18.62
CA VAL A 70 -11.33 -16.65 -17.78
C VAL A 70 -10.12 -16.30 -18.64
N ALA A 71 -9.66 -15.05 -18.58
CA ALA A 71 -8.35 -14.65 -19.07
C ALA A 71 -7.29 -14.95 -18.00
N CYS A 72 -6.24 -15.67 -18.38
CA CYS A 72 -5.14 -16.05 -17.50
C CYS A 72 -3.83 -15.43 -18.00
N VAL A 73 -2.98 -15.01 -17.07
CA VAL A 73 -1.65 -14.45 -17.34
C VAL A 73 -0.64 -15.07 -16.40
N ASP A 74 0.42 -15.65 -16.96
CA ASP A 74 1.60 -16.05 -16.20
C ASP A 74 2.67 -14.97 -16.30
N ILE A 75 3.33 -14.69 -15.19
CA ILE A 75 4.46 -13.78 -15.13
C ILE A 75 5.64 -14.38 -14.38
N ASN A 76 6.82 -13.83 -14.66
CA ASN A 76 7.94 -13.84 -13.74
C ASN A 76 8.16 -12.42 -13.21
N PHE A 77 8.19 -12.26 -11.89
CA PHE A 77 8.55 -11.00 -11.24
C PHE A 77 10.01 -11.04 -10.76
N TYR A 78 10.69 -9.91 -10.84
CA TYR A 78 12.08 -9.76 -10.42
C TYR A 78 12.26 -8.43 -9.68
N PHE A 79 13.18 -8.41 -8.72
CA PHE A 79 13.61 -7.20 -8.04
C PHE A 79 15.12 -7.20 -7.87
N LYS A 80 15.69 -6.02 -7.66
CA LYS A 80 17.12 -5.82 -7.46
C LYS A 80 17.38 -5.60 -5.97
N HIS A 81 18.28 -6.37 -5.39
CA HIS A 81 18.70 -6.23 -3.99
C HIS A 81 20.23 -6.28 -3.93
N ASP A 82 20.84 -5.35 -3.19
CA ASP A 82 22.29 -5.23 -3.06
C ASP A 82 23.07 -5.20 -4.40
N GLY A 83 22.45 -4.64 -5.43
CA GLY A 83 23.07 -4.53 -6.76
C GLY A 83 22.87 -5.75 -7.66
N GLU A 84 22.29 -6.83 -7.16
CA GLU A 84 22.03 -8.07 -7.90
C GLU A 84 20.54 -8.26 -8.19
N TRP A 85 20.22 -8.88 -9.33
CA TRP A 85 18.84 -9.24 -9.65
C TRP A 85 18.47 -10.54 -8.96
N SER A 86 17.24 -10.61 -8.43
CA SER A 86 16.67 -11.84 -7.92
C SER A 86 16.49 -12.89 -9.02
N ASP A 87 16.36 -14.14 -8.62
CA ASP A 87 15.71 -15.18 -9.42
C ASP A 87 14.23 -14.84 -9.68
N PRO A 88 13.59 -15.46 -10.69
CA PRO A 88 12.18 -15.22 -10.97
C PRO A 88 11.29 -15.66 -9.82
N ILE A 89 10.31 -14.83 -9.48
CA ILE A 89 9.16 -15.19 -8.67
C ILE A 89 7.99 -15.45 -9.62
N PRO A 90 7.70 -16.73 -9.96
CA PRO A 90 6.62 -17.08 -10.88
C PRO A 90 5.27 -16.87 -10.21
N SER A 91 4.29 -16.42 -10.98
CA SER A 91 2.92 -16.26 -10.50
C SER A 91 1.92 -16.25 -11.66
N THR A 92 0.71 -16.70 -11.37
CA THR A 92 -0.43 -16.70 -12.30
C THR A 92 -1.53 -15.80 -11.74
N GLY A 93 -2.17 -15.04 -12.61
CA GLY A 93 -3.34 -14.24 -12.28
C GLY A 93 -4.49 -14.49 -13.25
N GLY A 94 -5.71 -14.26 -12.77
CA GLY A 94 -6.93 -14.54 -13.52
C GLY A 94 -7.95 -13.41 -13.42
N ALA A 95 -8.72 -13.23 -14.49
CA ALA A 95 -9.89 -12.37 -14.49
C ALA A 95 -10.95 -12.91 -15.46
N MET A 96 -12.23 -12.70 -15.16
CA MET A 96 -13.29 -13.08 -16.09
C MET A 96 -13.20 -12.23 -17.36
N LEU A 97 -12.99 -12.89 -18.50
CA LEU A 97 -13.06 -12.29 -19.84
C LEU A 97 -14.49 -12.25 -20.35
N VAL A 98 -15.24 -13.33 -20.10
CA VAL A 98 -16.68 -13.40 -20.32
C VAL A 98 -17.33 -13.78 -19.00
N GLU A 99 -18.19 -12.92 -18.47
CA GLU A 99 -18.90 -13.17 -17.22
C GLU A 99 -20.41 -13.11 -17.38
N GLN A 100 -21.09 -13.90 -16.55
CA GLN A 100 -22.55 -13.90 -16.49
C GLN A 100 -23.02 -12.72 -15.65
N GLU A 101 -23.68 -11.77 -16.28
CA GLU A 101 -24.39 -10.68 -15.63
C GLU A 101 -25.90 -10.93 -15.62
N ARG A 102 -26.67 -10.04 -14.97
CA ARG A 102 -28.13 -10.13 -14.91
C ARG A 102 -28.79 -10.17 -16.30
N ASN A 103 -28.18 -9.52 -17.30
CA ASN A 103 -28.73 -9.39 -18.65
C ASN A 103 -28.10 -10.34 -19.68
N GLY A 104 -27.30 -11.32 -19.23
CA GLY A 104 -26.61 -12.27 -20.11
C GLY A 104 -25.10 -12.23 -19.94
N LEU A 105 -24.40 -12.87 -20.87
CA LEU A 105 -22.94 -12.87 -20.93
C LEU A 105 -22.42 -11.50 -21.38
N HIS A 106 -21.46 -10.96 -20.63
CA HIS A 106 -20.78 -9.71 -20.92
C HIS A 106 -19.28 -9.96 -21.12
N VAL A 107 -18.69 -9.27 -22.09
CA VAL A 107 -17.25 -9.34 -22.37
C VAL A 107 -16.54 -8.19 -21.66
N ASN A 108 -15.54 -8.51 -20.85
CA ASN A 108 -14.69 -7.55 -20.15
C ASN A 108 -13.39 -7.32 -20.95
N ASP A 109 -13.29 -6.18 -21.64
CA ASP A 109 -12.11 -5.81 -22.42
C ASP A 109 -10.86 -5.48 -21.58
N GLU A 110 -11.03 -5.27 -20.27
CA GLU A 110 -9.95 -5.04 -19.32
C GLU A 110 -9.43 -6.34 -18.67
N ALA A 111 -10.02 -7.51 -18.97
CA ALA A 111 -9.74 -8.76 -18.29
C ALA A 111 -8.24 -9.13 -18.26
N TYR A 112 -7.52 -9.00 -19.38
CA TYR A 112 -6.07 -9.29 -19.39
C TYR A 112 -5.23 -8.31 -18.55
N LYS A 113 -5.67 -7.05 -18.41
CA LYS A 113 -4.99 -6.07 -17.55
C LYS A 113 -5.26 -6.37 -16.07
N MET A 114 -6.47 -6.81 -15.76
CA MET A 114 -6.84 -7.29 -14.43
C MET A 114 -6.07 -8.56 -14.06
N ALA A 115 -6.01 -9.55 -14.95
CA ALA A 115 -5.27 -10.79 -14.75
C ALA A 115 -3.76 -10.54 -14.57
N LEU A 116 -3.17 -9.63 -15.35
CA LEU A 116 -1.77 -9.21 -15.14
C LEU A 116 -1.57 -8.56 -13.75
N THR A 117 -2.48 -7.69 -13.34
CA THR A 117 -2.43 -7.03 -12.03
C THR A 117 -2.56 -8.04 -10.89
N ASP A 118 -3.41 -9.04 -11.04
CA ASP A 118 -3.58 -10.14 -10.08
C ASP A 118 -2.30 -10.99 -9.98
N ALA A 119 -1.73 -11.38 -11.13
CA ALA A 119 -0.48 -12.15 -11.19
C ALA A 119 0.67 -11.41 -10.47
N LEU A 120 0.81 -10.11 -10.74
CA LEU A 120 1.78 -9.23 -10.07
C LEU A 120 1.52 -9.17 -8.57
N SER A 121 0.27 -8.97 -8.15
CA SER A 121 -0.09 -8.91 -6.73
C SER A 121 0.25 -10.22 -6.00
N ALA A 122 0.03 -11.35 -6.66
CA ALA A 122 0.35 -12.68 -6.14
C ALA A 122 1.86 -12.95 -6.10
N ALA A 123 2.68 -12.40 -7.00
CA ALA A 123 4.13 -12.48 -6.90
C ALA A 123 4.66 -11.55 -5.79
N MET A 124 4.19 -10.31 -5.75
CA MET A 124 4.65 -9.27 -4.82
C MET A 124 4.36 -9.60 -3.35
N LYS A 125 3.29 -10.35 -3.06
CA LYS A 125 3.01 -10.79 -1.68
C LYS A 125 4.13 -11.68 -1.12
N MET A 126 4.88 -12.39 -1.97
CA MET A 126 5.96 -13.29 -1.55
C MET A 126 7.16 -12.54 -0.96
N ILE A 127 7.31 -11.25 -1.28
CA ILE A 127 8.33 -10.36 -0.71
C ILE A 127 7.75 -9.45 0.38
N GLY A 128 6.54 -9.74 0.85
CA GLY A 128 5.90 -9.03 1.95
C GLY A 128 4.92 -7.94 1.54
N VAL A 129 4.70 -7.64 0.26
CA VAL A 129 3.76 -6.55 -0.12
C VAL A 129 2.34 -6.84 0.36
N ALA A 130 1.85 -6.00 1.27
CA ALA A 130 0.57 -6.13 1.95
C ALA A 130 0.36 -7.46 2.72
N SER A 131 1.42 -8.14 3.14
CA SER A 131 1.33 -9.44 3.80
C SER A 131 0.38 -9.44 5.01
N ASP A 132 0.32 -8.35 5.77
CA ASP A 132 -0.52 -8.28 6.98
C ASP A 132 -2.02 -8.29 6.66
N ILE A 133 -2.43 -7.86 5.46
CA ILE A 133 -3.82 -8.02 5.01
C ILE A 133 -4.15 -9.50 4.82
N TYR A 134 -3.26 -10.24 4.16
CA TYR A 134 -3.49 -11.66 3.86
C TYR A 134 -3.39 -12.55 5.10
N ALA A 135 -2.63 -12.11 6.11
CA ALA A 135 -2.54 -12.77 7.40
C ALA A 135 -3.68 -12.37 8.37
N ASP A 136 -4.65 -11.55 7.93
CA ASP A 136 -5.70 -10.97 8.75
C ASP A 136 -5.14 -10.21 10.00
N LEU A 137 -3.90 -9.69 9.91
CA LEU A 137 -3.24 -8.88 10.95
C LEU A 137 -3.49 -7.38 10.80
N TRP A 138 -3.98 -6.97 9.63
CA TRP A 138 -4.30 -5.59 9.26
C TRP A 138 -5.59 -5.59 8.43
N ASP A 139 -6.59 -4.77 8.79
CA ASP A 139 -7.88 -4.77 8.08
C ASP A 139 -8.41 -3.36 7.76
N GLY A 140 -7.72 -2.30 8.18
CA GLY A 140 -8.15 -0.91 8.03
C GLY A 140 -9.44 -0.54 8.79
N GLN A 141 -10.19 -1.51 9.35
CA GLN A 141 -11.44 -1.31 10.11
C GLN A 141 -11.16 -0.68 11.47
N LYS A 142 -10.05 -1.06 12.13
CA LYS A 142 -9.61 -0.43 13.38
C LYS A 142 -9.45 1.10 13.26
N TYR A 143 -9.16 1.63 12.07
CA TYR A 143 -9.15 3.09 11.82
C TYR A 143 -10.54 3.68 11.56
N ARG A 144 -11.48 2.95 10.95
CA ARG A 144 -12.86 3.44 10.73
C ARG A 144 -13.64 3.60 12.04
N GLU A 145 -13.37 2.76 13.04
CA GLU A 145 -13.95 2.93 14.38
C GLU A 145 -13.35 4.12 15.13
N ILE A 146 -12.05 4.40 14.94
CA ILE A 146 -11.40 5.60 15.47
C ILE A 146 -11.97 6.86 14.79
N GLU A 147 -12.24 6.83 13.48
CA GLU A 147 -12.89 7.92 12.76
C GLU A 147 -14.34 8.14 13.19
N LYS A 148 -15.13 7.07 13.40
CA LYS A 148 -16.53 7.19 13.89
C LYS A 148 -16.63 7.63 15.35
N LYS A 149 -15.69 7.24 16.21
CA LYS A 149 -15.64 7.72 17.61
C LYS A 149 -15.18 9.18 17.72
N SER A 150 -14.40 9.66 16.76
CA SER A 150 -13.90 11.05 16.70
C SER A 150 -14.91 12.06 16.13
N ALA A 151 -16.04 11.60 15.57
CA ALA A 151 -17.09 12.47 15.02
C ALA A 151 -18.04 13.06 16.08
N GLY A 152 -17.87 12.69 17.36
CA GLY A 152 -18.67 13.19 18.48
C GLY A 152 -18.06 14.41 19.18
N GLY A 153 -18.22 15.59 18.58
CA GLY A 153 -18.18 16.88 19.29
C GLY A 153 -16.81 17.52 19.59
N GLY A 154 -16.57 18.69 18.98
CA GLY A 154 -15.57 19.67 19.46
C GLY A 154 -14.68 20.26 18.37
N LYS A 155 -14.75 21.60 18.21
CA LYS A 155 -13.88 22.54 17.47
C LYS A 155 -13.06 21.99 16.29
N GLN A 156 -13.36 22.49 15.08
CA GLN A 156 -12.63 22.26 13.83
C GLN A 156 -11.11 22.31 14.02
N THR A 157 -10.52 21.13 14.13
CA THR A 157 -9.08 20.92 14.03
C THR A 157 -8.86 20.49 12.57
N LYS A 158 -7.99 21.19 11.82
CA LYS A 158 -7.65 20.76 10.46
C LYS A 158 -7.14 19.32 10.53
N GLN A 159 -7.94 18.38 10.02
CA GLN A 159 -7.60 16.96 10.01
C GLN A 159 -6.64 16.72 8.84
N VAL A 160 -5.51 16.04 9.09
CA VAL A 160 -4.58 15.67 8.03
C VAL A 160 -4.97 14.29 7.53
N GLU A 161 -5.67 14.24 6.40
CA GLU A 161 -6.05 12.97 5.78
C GLU A 161 -4.82 12.10 5.50
N GLY A 162 -4.87 10.83 5.94
CA GLY A 162 -3.82 9.84 5.68
C GLY A 162 -2.52 10.05 6.47
N PHE A 163 -2.55 10.75 7.61
CA PHE A 163 -1.42 10.82 8.53
C PHE A 163 -1.89 10.88 9.99
N ASP A 164 -1.35 10.01 10.84
CA ASP A 164 -1.73 9.94 12.25
C ASP A 164 -1.07 11.06 13.06
N MET A 165 -1.79 12.18 13.18
CA MET A 165 -1.34 13.35 13.94
C MET A 165 -1.29 13.11 15.43
N ASP A 166 -2.02 12.14 15.97
CA ASP A 166 -2.03 11.87 17.40
C ASP A 166 -0.88 10.94 17.79
N TRP A 167 -0.57 9.95 16.95
CA TRP A 167 0.69 9.20 17.01
C TRP A 167 1.90 10.14 16.99
N LEU A 168 1.91 11.13 16.09
CA LEU A 168 3.02 12.08 15.98
C LEU A 168 3.19 12.87 17.29
N LYS A 169 2.10 13.46 17.83
CA LYS A 169 2.15 14.20 19.09
C LYS A 169 2.59 13.34 20.27
N THR A 170 2.07 12.11 20.34
CA THR A 170 2.38 11.15 21.41
C THR A 170 3.84 10.76 21.37
N SER A 171 4.33 10.33 20.19
CA SER A 171 5.72 9.94 19.98
C SER A 171 6.68 11.10 20.21
N MET A 172 6.33 12.32 19.81
CA MET A 172 7.12 13.50 20.12
C MET A 172 7.25 13.72 21.63
N THR A 173 6.17 13.51 22.38
CA THR A 173 6.17 13.67 23.84
C THR A 173 7.03 12.60 24.50
N GLU A 174 6.82 11.32 24.17
CA GLU A 174 7.56 10.18 24.71
C GLU A 174 9.07 10.25 24.41
N ARG A 175 9.43 10.88 23.29
CA ARG A 175 10.83 10.98 22.81
C ARG A 175 11.42 12.36 23.05
N GLY A 176 10.75 13.22 23.81
CA GLY A 176 11.22 14.56 24.16
C GLY A 176 11.49 15.48 22.96
N ILE A 177 10.84 15.23 21.81
CA ILE A 177 11.01 16.02 20.58
C ILE A 177 10.18 17.29 20.72
N LYS A 178 10.85 18.44 20.85
CA LYS A 178 10.15 19.73 20.86
C LYS A 178 9.65 20.07 19.47
N GLY A 179 8.48 20.71 19.39
CA GLY A 179 7.90 21.11 18.11
C GLY A 179 8.80 22.03 17.29
N ILE A 180 9.58 22.89 17.94
CA ILE A 180 10.54 23.77 17.26
C ILE A 180 11.67 22.98 16.58
N ASP A 181 12.16 21.91 17.21
CA ASP A 181 13.22 21.07 16.67
C ASP A 181 12.70 20.24 15.50
N LEU A 182 11.47 19.73 15.60
CA LEU A 182 10.82 19.03 14.50
C LEU A 182 10.61 19.95 13.30
N MET A 183 10.12 21.17 13.52
CA MET A 183 9.91 22.15 12.44
C MET A 183 11.23 22.59 11.78
N ALA A 184 12.31 22.73 12.55
CA ALA A 184 13.63 23.02 12.01
C ALA A 184 14.13 21.87 11.11
N TRP A 185 13.94 20.62 11.54
CA TRP A 185 14.28 19.45 10.75
C TRP A 185 13.42 19.32 9.48
N ILE A 186 12.11 19.54 9.57
CA ILE A 186 11.20 19.55 8.40
C ILE A 186 11.65 20.60 7.39
N LYS A 187 11.94 21.83 7.85
CA LYS A 187 12.41 22.91 6.96
C LYS A 187 13.72 22.56 6.27
N ALA A 188 14.69 22.01 7.02
CA ALA A 188 16.00 21.66 6.48
C ALA A 188 15.96 20.47 5.51
N THR A 189 15.12 19.47 5.77
CA THR A 189 15.13 18.20 5.03
C THR A 189 14.13 18.17 3.89
N MET A 190 12.99 18.85 4.05
CA MET A 190 11.86 18.77 3.12
C MET A 190 11.56 20.09 2.40
N ASN A 191 12.27 21.17 2.74
CA ASN A 191 12.03 22.52 2.23
C ASN A 191 10.57 22.98 2.45
N ILE A 192 9.95 22.57 3.56
CA ILE A 192 8.59 22.96 3.95
C ILE A 192 8.68 23.98 5.08
N ASP A 193 8.31 25.23 4.79
CA ASP A 193 8.20 26.31 5.78
C ASP A 193 6.73 26.67 6.01
N LYS A 194 6.24 26.34 7.22
CA LYS A 194 4.84 26.46 7.64
C LYS A 194 4.75 26.88 9.10
N PRO A 195 3.66 27.57 9.50
CA PRO A 195 3.53 28.09 10.86
C PRO A 195 3.25 27.00 11.90
N THR A 196 2.75 25.84 11.48
CA THR A 196 2.40 24.73 12.39
C THR A 196 2.86 23.39 11.81
N ILE A 197 3.08 22.39 12.69
CA ILE A 197 3.38 21.01 12.30
C ILE A 197 2.23 20.45 11.45
N THR A 198 0.98 20.72 11.82
CA THR A 198 -0.19 20.30 11.04
C THR A 198 -0.15 20.85 9.61
N ASP A 199 0.11 22.16 9.44
CA ASP A 199 0.20 22.77 8.10
C ASP A 199 1.42 22.25 7.31
N ALA A 200 2.50 21.88 8.00
CA ALA A 200 3.66 21.24 7.38
C ALA A 200 3.32 19.84 6.85
N VAL A 201 2.70 18.99 7.69
CA VAL A 201 2.30 17.63 7.32
C VAL A 201 1.26 17.64 6.19
N LEU A 202 0.33 18.61 6.17
CA LEU A 202 -0.61 18.78 5.05
C LEU A 202 0.09 19.04 3.70
N LYS A 203 1.30 19.61 3.71
CA LYS A 203 2.10 19.84 2.50
C LYS A 203 3.02 18.68 2.14
N MET A 204 3.16 17.69 3.01
CA MET A 204 4.02 16.53 2.77
C MET A 204 3.32 15.55 1.82
N ASN A 205 4.09 15.06 0.83
CA ASN A 205 3.74 13.87 0.07
C ASN A 205 3.97 12.58 0.90
N SER A 206 3.63 11.41 0.36
CA SER A 206 3.77 10.11 1.06
C SER A 206 5.19 9.86 1.56
N PHE A 207 6.19 10.12 0.72
CA PHE A 207 7.61 9.93 1.06
C PHE A 207 8.04 10.83 2.21
N GLN A 208 7.71 12.12 2.17
CA GLN A 208 8.03 13.07 3.23
C GLN A 208 7.35 12.68 4.56
N ARG A 209 6.14 12.11 4.51
CA ARG A 209 5.46 11.58 5.71
C ARG A 209 6.15 10.35 6.27
N GLN A 210 6.62 9.43 5.44
CA GLN A 210 7.39 8.27 5.88
C GLN A 210 8.74 8.69 6.49
N GLU A 211 9.44 9.65 5.89
CA GLU A 211 10.69 10.19 6.43
C GLU A 211 10.47 10.89 7.78
N LEU A 212 9.36 11.63 7.93
CA LEU A 212 8.94 12.19 9.21
C LEU A 212 8.72 11.10 10.26
N VAL A 213 8.07 9.99 9.89
CA VAL A 213 7.85 8.85 10.79
C VAL A 213 9.18 8.25 11.26
N LYS A 214 10.08 7.95 10.32
CA LYS A 214 11.42 7.40 10.62
C LYS A 214 12.22 8.33 11.52
N TYR A 215 12.23 9.63 11.24
CA TYR A 215 12.91 10.62 12.06
C TYR A 215 12.46 10.59 13.51
N VAL A 216 11.14 10.55 13.73
CA VAL A 216 10.55 10.49 15.07
C VAL A 216 10.87 9.16 15.75
N GLN A 217 10.78 8.03 15.04
CA GLN A 217 11.07 6.70 15.59
C GLN A 217 12.54 6.48 15.95
N ASN A 218 13.47 7.15 15.26
CA ASN A 218 14.91 7.02 15.49
C ASN A 218 15.44 7.90 16.63
N LYS A 219 14.62 8.79 17.22
CA LYS A 219 14.99 9.54 18.42
C LYS A 219 14.81 8.68 19.67
N ALA A 220 15.84 8.60 20.51
CA ALA A 220 15.78 7.84 21.76
C ALA A 220 14.59 8.29 22.64
N THR A 221 13.90 7.32 23.25
CA THR A 221 12.84 7.59 24.22
C THR A 221 13.43 8.23 25.47
N VAL A 222 12.80 9.27 25.99
CA VAL A 222 13.20 9.86 27.27
C VAL A 222 12.49 9.06 28.36
N VAL A 223 13.26 8.27 29.12
CA VAL A 223 12.77 7.55 30.31
C VAL A 223 12.41 8.54 31.41
#